data_AF-A0A2P2L6W3-F1
#
_entry.id   AF-A0A2P2L6W3-F1
#
_cell.length_a   1.000
_cell.length_b   1.000
_cell.length_c   1.000
_cell.angle_alpha   90.00
_cell.angle_beta   90.00
_cell.angle_gamma   90.00
#
_symmetry.space_group_name_H-M   'P 1'
#
loop_
_entity.id
_entity.type
_entity.pdbx_description
1 polymer ?
#
loop_
_entity_poly.entity_id
_entity_poly.type
_entity_poly.pdbx_seq_one_letter_code
_entity_poly.pdbx_strand_id
1 'polypeptide(L)'
;MVLVETLYELRARRIGVTTLLPTGCLPAAITLFGFRSNQCVNRLNRDAISFNKKLNITSQGLVDKPPGLKIVVFDIYYPLLDMVSKYSGNGNVENLQNTGS
;
A
#
# COMPACT_ATOMS: atom_id res chain seq x y z
N MET A 1 -8.04 -3.69 10.64
CA MET A 1 -9.47 -3.65 10.28
C MET A 1 -10.34 -3.08 11.40
N VAL A 2 -10.08 -3.37 12.67
CA VAL A 2 -10.83 -2.84 13.84
C VAL A 2 -11.12 -1.34 13.74
N LEU A 3 -10.16 -0.55 13.25
CA LEU A 3 -10.35 0.89 13.02
C LEU A 3 -11.52 1.23 12.06
N VAL A 4 -11.74 0.44 11.00
CA VAL A 4 -12.83 0.67 10.04
C VAL A 4 -14.19 0.44 10.69
N GLU A 5 -14.30 -0.60 11.52
CA GLU A 5 -15.52 -0.92 12.28
C GLU A 5 -15.81 0.18 13.31
N THR A 6 -14.79 0.65 14.05
CA THR A 6 -14.93 1.77 14.99
C THR A 6 -15.35 3.07 14.29
N LEU A 7 -14.74 3.40 13.13
CA LEU A 7 -15.12 4.59 12.37
C LEU A 7 -16.57 4.49 11.88
N TYR A 8 -17.03 3.30 11.50
CA TYR A 8 -18.42 3.06 11.14
C TYR A 8 -19.39 3.29 12.31
N GLU A 9 -19.05 2.81 13.52
CA GLU A 9 -19.82 3.08 14.75
C GLU A 9 -19.92 4.59 15.05
N LEU A 10 -18.88 5.36 14.72
CA LEU A 10 -18.85 6.82 14.77
C LEU A 10 -19.59 7.51 13.61
N ARG A 11 -20.45 6.77 12.89
CA ARG A 11 -21.25 7.23 11.74
C ARG A 11 -20.43 7.63 10.50
N ALA A 12 -19.16 7.25 10.39
CA ALA A 12 -18.42 7.40 9.14
C ALA A 12 -19.03 6.46 8.09
N ARG A 13 -19.41 7.02 6.93
CA ARG A 13 -20.00 6.26 5.81
C ARG A 13 -19.07 6.13 4.61
N ARG A 14 -17.99 6.91 4.59
CA ARG A 14 -16.98 6.92 3.52
C ARG A 14 -15.61 6.81 4.16
N ILE A 15 -14.90 5.73 3.88
CA ILE A 15 -13.60 5.44 4.48
C ILE A 15 -12.60 5.18 3.35
N GLY A 16 -11.54 5.99 3.29
CA GLY A 16 -10.40 5.75 2.43
C GLY A 16 -9.33 4.99 3.20
N VAL A 17 -8.85 3.88 2.64
CA VAL A 17 -7.70 3.15 3.18
C VAL A 17 -6.63 3.04 2.13
N THR A 18 -5.37 3.18 2.52
CA THR A 18 -4.23 3.01 1.59
C THR A 18 -3.61 1.64 1.80
N THR A 19 -3.09 1.05 0.73
CA THR A 19 -2.18 -0.10 0.86
C THR A 19 -0.90 0.31 1.58
N LEU A 20 -0.14 -0.66 2.09
CA LEU A 20 1.22 -0.40 2.54
C LEU A 20 2.10 -0.09 1.34
N LEU A 21 2.96 0.89 1.56
CA LEU A 21 4.08 1.24 0.70
C LEU A 21 5.11 0.10 0.64
N PRO A 22 6.07 0.12 -0.30
CA PRO A 22 7.13 -0.87 -0.38
C PRO A 22 8.09 -0.75 0.82
N THR A 23 7.69 -1.31 1.97
CA THR A 23 8.37 -1.17 3.26
C THR A 23 9.83 -1.60 3.22
N GLY A 24 10.16 -2.61 2.42
CA GLY A 24 11.53 -3.08 2.24
C GLY A 24 12.43 -2.09 1.50
N CYS A 25 11.87 -1.12 0.81
CA CYS A 25 12.61 -0.08 0.10
C CYS A 25 12.80 1.20 0.92
N LEU A 26 12.29 1.27 2.15
CA LEU A 26 12.48 2.44 3.01
C LEU A 26 13.93 2.53 3.49
N PRO A 27 14.53 3.74 3.59
CA PRO A 27 15.90 3.90 4.06
C PRO A 27 16.14 3.25 5.43
N ALA A 28 15.21 3.40 6.37
CA ALA A 28 15.29 2.77 7.68
C ALA A 28 15.30 1.23 7.59
N ALA A 29 14.50 0.64 6.70
CA ALA A 29 14.44 -0.80 6.50
C ALA A 29 15.72 -1.35 5.89
N ILE A 30 16.30 -0.64 4.92
CA ILE A 30 17.59 -0.99 4.30
C ILE A 30 18.72 -0.90 5.35
N THR A 31 18.79 0.18 6.11
CA THR A 31 19.82 0.37 7.15
C THR A 31 19.77 -0.72 8.22
N LEU A 32 18.57 -1.11 8.67
CA LEU A 32 18.40 -2.07 9.77
C LEU A 32 18.40 -3.54 9.31
N PHE A 33 17.85 -3.84 8.13
CA PHE A 33 17.59 -5.21 7.68
C PHE A 33 18.22 -5.54 6.32
N GLY A 34 18.93 -4.62 5.69
CA GLY A 34 19.55 -4.77 4.37
C GLY A 34 20.91 -5.46 4.37
N PHE A 35 21.48 -5.80 5.54
CA PHE A 35 22.77 -6.52 5.64
C PHE A 35 23.90 -5.91 4.78
N ARG A 36 24.10 -4.58 4.86
CA ARG A 36 25.05 -3.79 4.04
C ARG A 36 24.75 -3.75 2.53
N SER A 37 23.58 -4.21 2.11
CA SER A 37 23.06 -3.98 0.76
C SER A 37 22.35 -2.63 0.68
N ASN A 38 22.43 -1.99 -0.49
CA ASN A 38 21.61 -0.81 -0.82
C ASN A 38 20.31 -1.19 -1.57
N GLN A 39 20.00 -2.48 -1.63
CA GLN A 39 18.81 -3.00 -2.31
C GLN A 39 17.62 -3.10 -1.34
N CYS A 40 16.41 -3.11 -1.89
CA CYS A 40 15.21 -3.32 -1.09
C CYS A 40 15.22 -4.68 -0.39
N VAL A 41 14.72 -4.71 0.85
CA VAL A 41 14.60 -5.93 1.65
C VAL A 41 13.38 -6.73 1.21
N ASN A 42 13.61 -7.75 0.38
CA ASN A 42 12.56 -8.58 -0.22
C ASN A 42 11.57 -9.19 0.79
N ARG A 43 12.04 -9.61 1.97
CA ARG A 43 11.17 -10.17 3.01
C ARG A 43 10.11 -9.16 3.44
N LEU A 44 10.51 -7.93 3.73
CA LEU A 44 9.61 -6.86 4.15
C LEU A 44 8.66 -6.42 3.03
N ASN A 45 9.10 -6.45 1.77
CA ASN A 45 8.23 -6.20 0.63
C ASN A 45 7.18 -7.31 0.44
N ARG A 46 7.55 -8.58 0.66
CA ARG A 46 6.57 -9.69 0.65
C ARG A 46 5.54 -9.55 1.76
N ASP A 47 5.97 -9.13 2.95
CA ASP A 47 5.06 -8.87 4.06
C ASP A 47 4.09 -7.73 3.74
N ALA A 48 4.57 -6.65 3.10
CA ALA A 48 3.74 -5.56 2.61
C ALA A 48 2.70 -6.04 1.56
N ILE A 49 3.12 -6.83 0.56
CA ILE A 49 2.21 -7.39 -0.45
C ILE A 49 1.14 -8.29 0.21
N SER A 50 1.54 -9.15 1.15
CA SER A 50 0.62 -10.03 1.87
C SER A 50 -0.41 -9.25 2.69
N PHE A 51 0.05 -8.19 3.36
CA PHE A 51 -0.84 -7.26 4.05
C PHE A 51 -1.81 -6.58 3.08
N ASN A 52 -1.32 -6.07 1.96
CA ASN A 52 -2.14 -5.38 0.94
C ASN A 52 -3.24 -6.31 0.39
N LYS A 53 -2.90 -7.58 0.13
CA LYS A 53 -3.87 -8.59 -0.29
C LYS A 53 -4.95 -8.81 0.78
N LYS A 54 -4.55 -8.98 2.04
CA LYS A 54 -5.50 -9.13 3.16
C LYS A 54 -6.36 -7.88 3.34
N LEU A 55 -5.78 -6.69 3.22
CA LEU A 55 -6.50 -5.42 3.30
C LEU A 55 -7.59 -5.35 2.23
N ASN A 56 -7.29 -5.72 0.98
CA ASN A 56 -8.26 -5.68 -0.11
C ASN A 56 -9.41 -6.67 0.13
N ILE A 57 -9.09 -7.93 0.44
CA ILE A 57 -10.09 -8.97 0.74
C ILE A 57 -10.99 -8.53 1.90
N THR A 58 -10.39 -8.01 2.96
CA THR A 58 -11.17 -7.64 4.15
C THR A 58 -12.01 -6.39 3.86
N SER A 59 -11.48 -5.42 3.10
CA SER A 59 -12.23 -4.20 2.71
C SER A 59 -13.45 -4.54 1.89
N GLN A 60 -13.33 -5.49 0.95
CA GLN A 60 -14.46 -6.02 0.20
C GLN A 60 -15.49 -6.67 1.13
N GLY A 61 -15.05 -7.58 2.01
CA GLY A 61 -15.95 -8.24 2.97
C GLY A 61 -16.57 -7.32 4.03
N LEU A 62 -16.07 -6.09 4.21
CA LEU A 62 -16.69 -5.08 5.07
C LEU A 62 -17.70 -4.21 4.36
N VAL A 63 -17.65 -4.09 3.02
CA VAL A 63 -18.73 -3.42 2.28
C VAL A 63 -20.03 -4.24 2.34
N ASP A 64 -19.90 -5.57 2.47
CA ASP A 64 -21.04 -6.48 2.50
C ASP A 64 -21.81 -6.51 3.83
N LYS A 65 -21.26 -5.95 4.93
CA LYS A 65 -21.89 -6.05 6.26
C LYS A 65 -22.86 -4.90 6.59
N PRO A 66 -22.51 -3.62 6.44
CA PRO A 66 -23.35 -2.52 6.89
C PRO A 66 -23.96 -1.74 5.71
N PRO A 67 -25.28 -1.48 5.72
CA PRO A 67 -25.90 -0.67 4.68
C PRO A 67 -25.30 0.74 4.64
N GLY A 68 -24.88 1.16 3.45
CA GLY A 68 -24.40 2.51 3.18
C GLY A 68 -22.94 2.80 3.53
N LEU A 69 -22.14 1.78 3.93
CA LEU A 69 -20.69 1.93 4.07
C LEU A 69 -20.02 1.86 2.69
N LYS A 70 -19.20 2.86 2.36
CA LYS A 70 -18.32 2.87 1.19
C LYS A 70 -16.87 2.88 1.64
N ILE A 71 -16.12 1.86 1.23
CA ILE A 71 -14.67 1.78 1.45
C ILE A 71 -14.00 1.90 0.09
N VAL A 72 -12.98 2.76 0.00
CA VAL A 72 -12.13 2.89 -1.18
C VAL A 72 -10.71 2.53 -0.77
N VAL A 73 -10.10 1.58 -1.49
CA VAL A 73 -8.70 1.19 -1.30
C VAL A 73 -7.85 1.93 -2.32
N PHE A 74 -6.91 2.73 -1.84
CA PHE A 74 -5.92 3.42 -2.66
C PHE A 74 -4.63 2.60 -2.70
N ASP A 75 -4.29 2.07 -3.87
CA ASP A 75 -3.04 1.31 -4.02
C ASP A 75 -1.85 2.25 -4.23
N ILE A 76 -1.11 2.49 -3.15
CA ILE A 76 0.10 3.31 -3.16
C ILE A 76 1.37 2.48 -3.32
N TYR A 77 1.28 1.14 -3.32
CA TYR A 77 2.44 0.25 -3.36
C TYR A 77 3.19 0.38 -4.69
N TYR A 78 2.51 0.14 -5.81
CA TYR A 78 3.14 0.15 -7.13
C TYR A 78 3.64 1.52 -7.58
N PRO A 79 2.88 2.62 -7.40
CA PRO A 79 3.37 3.95 -7.75
C PRO A 79 4.66 4.30 -7.01
N LEU A 80 4.75 3.97 -5.72
CA LEU A 80 5.96 4.24 -4.93
C LEU A 80 7.10 3.28 -5.27
N LEU A 81 6.79 2.02 -5.60
CA LEU A 81 7.80 1.07 -6.05
C LEU A 81 8.42 1.50 -7.38
N ASP A 82 7.61 1.98 -8.33
CA ASP A 82 8.06 2.55 -9.60
C ASP A 82 8.91 3.81 -9.39
N MET A 83 8.51 4.67 -8.44
CA MET A 83 9.32 5.84 -8.07
C MET A 83 10.69 5.40 -7.52
N VAL A 84 10.74 4.42 -6.61
CA VAL A 84 11.99 3.90 -6.07
C VAL A 84 12.87 3.28 -7.15
N SER A 85 12.32 2.46 -8.05
CA SER A 85 13.10 1.84 -9.12
C SER A 85 13.69 2.88 -10.08
N LYS A 86 12.94 3.95 -10.34
CA LYS A 86 13.39 5.08 -11.18
C LYS A 86 14.57 5.84 -10.57
N TYR A 87 14.54 6.13 -9.27
CA TYR A 87 15.61 6.88 -8.58
C TYR A 87 16.77 6.02 -8.08
N SER A 88 16.62 4.69 -7.96
CA SER A 88 17.64 3.78 -7.46
C SER A 88 18.75 3.42 -8.49
N GLY A 89 18.76 4.05 -9.67
CA GLY A 89 19.79 3.85 -10.70
C GLY A 89 19.45 2.83 -11.81
N ASN A 90 18.25 2.23 -11.78
CA ASN A 90 17.75 1.30 -12.81
C ASN A 90 16.56 1.87 -13.61
N GLY A 91 16.39 3.20 -13.64
CA GLY A 91 15.21 3.88 -14.17
C GLY A 91 15.37 4.44 -15.58
N ASN A 92 14.77 3.80 -16.57
CA ASN A 92 14.41 4.45 -17.83
C ASN A 92 13.24 5.40 -17.54
N VAL A 93 13.45 6.70 -17.69
CA VAL A 93 12.43 7.73 -17.45
C VAL A 93 11.43 7.78 -18.61
N GLU A 94 10.52 6.81 -18.69
CA GLU A 94 9.43 6.85 -19.66
C GLU A 94 8.07 6.93 -18.96
N ASN A 95 7.53 8.16 -19.01
CA ASN A 95 6.12 8.54 -19.11
C ASN A 95 5.14 8.10 -18.00
N LEU A 96 4.98 8.97 -17.00
CA LEU A 96 3.71 9.12 -16.25
C LEU A 96 2.90 10.29 -16.83
N GLN A 97 2.69 10.28 -18.14
CA GLN A 97 1.55 10.97 -18.74
C GLN A 97 0.55 9.87 -19.11
N ASN A 98 -0.66 9.97 -18.55
CA ASN A 98 -1.86 9.19 -18.88
C ASN A 98 -2.07 7.87 -18.14
N THR A 99 -2.69 7.93 -16.97
CA THR A 99 -3.93 7.15 -16.68
C THR A 99 -4.74 7.89 -15.62
N GLY A 100 -5.23 9.06 -16.00
CA GLY A 100 -6.48 9.60 -15.48
C GLY A 100 -7.49 9.52 -16.62
N SER A 101 -8.23 8.42 -16.68
CA SER A 101 -9.53 8.33 -17.35
C SER A 101 -10.34 7.19 -16.76
#